data_AF-A0A401GD20-F1
#
_entry.id   AF-A0A401GD20-F1
#
_cell.length_a   1.000
_cell.length_b   1.000
_cell.length_c   1.000
_cell.angle_alpha   90.00
_cell.angle_beta   90.00
_cell.angle_gamma   90.00
#
_symmetry.space_group_name_H-M   'P 1'
#
loop_
_entity.id
_entity.type
_entity.pdbx_description
1 polymer ?
#
loop_
_entity_poly.entity_id
_entity_poly.type
_entity_poly.pdbx_seq_one_letter_code
_entity_poly.pdbx_strand_id
1 'polypeptide(L)'
;MVVLAEMGRLIQLQLLVAAASILCIQDEFTSAKRISEDSRKKLQCRIKELEAEKEAMASRIGRLETENAELKRLLEEKEPDLRRAIDERDATQCKLASVRMTIRKLLSEKRERVNAEKLEYTTAEERALVELSGEQPWDEAGFTDQSGGGSPKSGPSSEDDDNPQATIPQAKQTDTTGLIGESLRDIIQETGTRPGNDKTAKEGQQAREQAPTGVRTASSVRKEQTTVASQEGWYLEYFKPPATAELSVGGWLYEQLAEHLQLDNKTTICNTRYVNVENLPTTKIEKAHSHHKWWQDACMHIHIHNDIAFLFNPIVLEGPSTTYLISWGTRKINRKVEKYISRDRAENPAFHLLVLPAEKEAWWYLGMHSFTIAQVLPVWSILNSQDKDELTLELKKRWDQAPGGQRIATMLEQGDLQQCTIELRSEGLADHSLAFLHDQLGMSITDCGVGE
;
A
#
# COMPACT_ATOMS: atom_id res chain seq x y z
N MET A 1 17.81 -58.49 -73.33
CA MET A 1 16.72 -57.58 -73.79
C MET A 1 15.71 -57.30 -72.68
N VAL A 2 15.08 -58.31 -72.06
CA VAL A 2 14.09 -58.11 -70.97
C VAL A 2 14.65 -57.35 -69.76
N VAL A 3 15.83 -57.75 -69.25
CA VAL A 3 16.48 -57.10 -68.09
C VAL A 3 16.78 -55.60 -68.33
N LEU A 4 17.18 -55.23 -69.55
CA LEU A 4 17.44 -53.82 -69.90
C LEU A 4 16.15 -52.99 -69.94
N ALA A 5 15.03 -53.59 -70.36
CA ALA A 5 13.73 -52.92 -70.34
C ALA A 5 13.21 -52.73 -68.90
N GLU A 6 13.41 -53.71 -68.01
CA GLU A 6 13.06 -53.59 -66.59
C GLU A 6 13.92 -52.55 -65.86
N MET A 7 15.24 -52.54 -66.12
CA MET A 7 16.15 -51.53 -65.55
C MET A 7 15.78 -50.12 -66.04
N GLY A 8 15.42 -49.97 -67.32
CA GLY A 8 14.92 -48.71 -67.87
C GLY A 8 13.64 -48.22 -67.17
N ARG A 9 12.69 -49.13 -66.89
CA ARG A 9 11.47 -48.80 -66.14
C ARG A 9 11.74 -48.41 -64.70
N LEU A 10 12.67 -49.10 -64.03
CA LEU A 10 13.05 -48.77 -62.64
C LEU A 10 13.66 -47.37 -62.55
N ILE A 11 14.57 -47.02 -63.47
CA ILE A 11 15.19 -45.70 -63.52
C ILE A 11 14.13 -44.62 -63.79
N GLN A 12 13.20 -44.86 -64.73
CA GLN A 12 12.10 -43.93 -65.00
C GLN A 12 11.21 -43.71 -63.77
N LEU A 13 10.91 -44.77 -63.02
CA LEU A 13 10.08 -44.67 -61.82
C LEU A 13 10.80 -43.92 -60.69
N GLN A 14 12.10 -44.19 -60.49
CA GLN A 14 12.91 -43.44 -59.52
C GLN A 14 13.01 -41.95 -59.87
N LEU A 15 13.16 -41.63 -61.16
CA LEU A 15 13.21 -40.24 -61.63
C LEU A 15 11.87 -39.53 -61.44
N LEU A 16 10.75 -40.22 -61.63
CA LEU A 16 9.41 -39.68 -61.39
C LEU A 16 9.16 -39.42 -59.89
N VAL A 17 9.58 -40.33 -59.01
CA VAL A 17 9.50 -40.14 -57.55
C VAL A 17 10.39 -38.98 -57.09
N ALA A 18 11.61 -38.88 -57.62
CA ALA A 18 12.51 -37.77 -57.31
C ALA A 18 11.92 -36.43 -57.79
N ALA A 19 11.37 -36.37 -59.00
CA ALA A 19 10.72 -35.17 -59.52
C ALA A 19 9.50 -34.76 -58.68
N ALA A 20 8.65 -35.71 -58.27
CA ALA A 20 7.52 -35.45 -57.39
C ALA A 20 7.96 -34.91 -56.02
N SER A 21 9.05 -35.47 -55.45
CA SER A 21 9.60 -35.01 -54.17
C SER A 21 10.16 -33.59 -54.27
N ILE A 22 10.85 -33.25 -55.37
CA ILE A 22 11.36 -31.90 -55.63
C ILE A 22 10.21 -30.89 -55.73
N LEU A 23 9.13 -31.25 -56.43
CA LEU A 23 7.95 -30.38 -56.53
C LEU A 23 7.29 -30.15 -55.16
N CYS A 24 7.14 -31.20 -54.34
CA CYS A 24 6.62 -31.09 -52.99
C CYS A 24 7.46 -30.12 -52.13
N ILE A 25 8.79 -30.28 -52.16
CA ILE A 25 9.71 -29.40 -51.42
C ILE A 25 9.63 -27.96 -51.95
N GLN A 26 9.49 -27.76 -53.27
CA GLN A 26 9.35 -26.43 -53.85
C GLN A 26 8.04 -25.75 -53.43
N ASP A 27 6.94 -26.49 -53.36
CA ASP A 27 5.65 -25.99 -52.88
C ASP A 27 5.71 -25.64 -51.38
N GLU A 28 6.33 -26.49 -50.56
CA GLU A 28 6.57 -26.20 -49.14
C GLU A 28 7.44 -24.96 -48.95
N PHE A 29 8.53 -24.82 -49.72
CA PHE A 29 9.41 -23.66 -49.64
C PHE A 29 8.70 -22.37 -50.06
N THR A 30 7.89 -22.41 -51.13
CA THR A 30 7.13 -21.24 -51.57
C THR A 30 6.03 -20.86 -50.57
N SER A 31 5.38 -21.85 -49.94
CA SER A 31 4.42 -21.63 -48.85
C SER A 31 5.08 -21.01 -47.63
N ALA A 32 6.19 -21.59 -47.15
CA ALA A 32 6.95 -21.07 -46.02
C ALA A 32 7.46 -19.63 -46.28
N LYS A 33 7.91 -19.35 -47.51
CA LYS A 33 8.33 -18.00 -47.92
C LYS A 33 7.17 -17.00 -47.82
N ARG A 34 5.97 -17.35 -48.29
CA ARG A 34 4.78 -16.48 -48.17
C ARG A 34 4.42 -16.22 -46.71
N ILE A 35 4.40 -17.27 -45.87
CA ILE A 35 4.12 -17.14 -44.44
C ILE A 35 5.13 -16.21 -43.75
N SER A 36 6.41 -16.35 -44.09
CA SER A 36 7.49 -15.49 -43.57
C SER A 36 7.32 -14.04 -44.02
N GLU A 37 7.00 -13.81 -45.30
CA GLU A 37 6.76 -12.46 -45.84
C GLU A 37 5.54 -11.78 -45.20
N ASP A 38 4.46 -12.52 -44.97
CA ASP A 38 3.25 -11.98 -44.33
C ASP A 38 3.48 -11.72 -42.84
N SER A 39 4.21 -12.58 -42.14
CA SER A 39 4.63 -12.34 -40.76
C SER A 39 5.51 -11.09 -40.65
N ARG A 40 6.45 -10.90 -41.59
CA ARG A 40 7.28 -9.68 -41.66
C ARG A 40 6.44 -8.43 -41.89
N LYS A 41 5.45 -8.47 -42.78
CA LYS A 41 4.52 -7.33 -42.99
C LYS A 41 3.72 -7.03 -41.72
N LYS A 42 3.20 -8.05 -41.04
CA LYS A 42 2.44 -7.90 -39.79
C LYS A 42 3.30 -7.26 -38.69
N LEU A 43 4.54 -7.72 -38.52
CA LEU A 43 5.49 -7.11 -37.58
C LEU A 43 5.83 -5.66 -37.95
N GLN A 44 6.05 -5.36 -39.24
CA GLN A 44 6.28 -3.99 -39.69
C GLN A 44 5.09 -3.07 -39.44
N CYS A 45 3.85 -3.54 -39.62
CA CYS A 45 2.65 -2.80 -39.25
C CYS A 45 2.58 -2.55 -37.74
N ARG A 46 2.87 -3.56 -36.92
CA ARG A 46 2.86 -3.42 -35.46
C ARG A 46 3.93 -2.44 -34.95
N ILE A 47 5.12 -2.46 -35.55
CA ILE A 47 6.18 -1.49 -35.22
C ILE A 47 5.69 -0.06 -35.49
N LYS A 48 5.11 0.20 -36.66
CA LYS A 48 4.58 1.53 -37.01
C LYS A 48 3.46 1.99 -36.07
N GLU A 49 2.58 1.07 -35.67
CA GLU A 49 1.52 1.35 -34.71
C GLU A 49 2.09 1.76 -33.34
N LEU A 50 3.06 1.00 -32.82
CA LEU A 50 3.72 1.29 -31.55
C LEU A 50 4.54 2.59 -31.61
N GLU A 51 5.16 2.90 -32.75
CA GLU A 51 5.86 4.18 -32.96
C GLU A 51 4.89 5.37 -32.92
N ALA A 52 3.72 5.25 -33.56
CA ALA A 52 2.68 6.27 -33.52
C ALA A 52 2.09 6.44 -32.10
N GLU A 53 1.87 5.34 -31.38
CA GLU A 53 1.40 5.37 -30.00
C GLU A 53 2.43 6.06 -29.08
N LYS A 54 3.71 5.74 -29.24
CA LYS A 54 4.80 6.39 -28.50
C LYS A 54 4.86 7.89 -28.76
N GLU A 55 4.69 8.33 -30.00
CA GLU A 55 4.67 9.76 -30.36
C GLU A 55 3.44 10.48 -29.76
N ALA A 56 2.28 9.83 -29.76
CA ALA A 56 1.08 10.34 -29.12
C ALA A 56 1.24 10.47 -27.59
N MET A 57 1.85 9.48 -26.94
CA MET A 57 2.16 9.54 -25.51
C MET A 57 3.17 10.64 -25.20
N ALA A 58 4.23 10.78 -25.99
CA ALA A 58 5.23 11.84 -25.82
C ALA A 58 4.59 13.24 -25.93
N SER A 59 3.69 13.43 -26.90
CA SER A 59 2.93 14.68 -27.06
C SER A 59 2.01 14.95 -25.86
N ARG A 60 1.40 13.90 -25.28
CA ARG A 60 0.59 14.01 -24.06
C ARG A 60 1.43 14.41 -22.85
N ILE A 61 2.60 13.79 -22.66
CA ILE A 61 3.53 14.14 -21.58
C ILE A 61 3.96 15.59 -21.70
N GLY A 62 4.37 16.05 -22.89
CA GLY A 62 4.77 17.44 -23.10
C GLY A 62 3.67 18.45 -22.74
N ARG A 63 2.40 18.17 -23.07
CA ARG A 63 1.27 19.02 -22.65
C ARG A 63 1.10 19.05 -21.12
N LEU A 64 1.15 17.89 -20.47
CA LEU A 64 1.05 17.81 -19.00
C LEU A 64 2.21 18.50 -18.30
N GLU A 65 3.42 18.45 -18.85
CA GLU A 65 4.57 19.19 -18.33
C GLU A 65 4.36 20.71 -18.44
N THR A 66 3.82 21.19 -19.56
CA THR A 66 3.49 22.61 -19.72
C THR A 66 2.38 23.07 -18.76
N GLU A 67 1.32 22.29 -18.59
CA GLU A 67 0.24 22.58 -17.64
C GLU A 67 0.75 22.58 -16.20
N ASN A 68 1.58 21.60 -15.82
CA ASN A 68 2.19 21.56 -14.50
C ASN A 68 3.13 22.73 -14.25
N ALA A 69 3.89 23.18 -15.26
CA ALA A 69 4.71 24.37 -15.14
C ALA A 69 3.86 25.64 -14.94
N GLU A 70 2.73 25.76 -15.64
CA GLU A 70 1.78 26.86 -15.47
C GLU A 70 1.14 26.86 -14.08
N LEU A 71 0.68 25.70 -13.60
CA LEU A 71 0.11 25.55 -12.26
C LEU A 71 1.12 25.88 -11.16
N LYS A 72 2.38 25.48 -11.32
CA LYS A 72 3.46 25.85 -10.39
C LYS A 72 3.67 27.36 -10.37
N ARG A 73 3.70 28.01 -11.53
CA ARG A 73 3.82 29.47 -11.62
C ARG A 73 2.64 30.19 -10.95
N LEU A 74 1.41 29.70 -11.15
CA LEU A 74 0.22 30.24 -10.49
C LEU A 74 0.27 30.06 -8.98
N LEU A 75 0.79 28.94 -8.49
CA LEU A 75 0.95 28.68 -7.07
C LEU A 75 1.99 29.63 -6.45
N GLU A 76 3.14 29.80 -7.09
CA GLU A 76 4.18 30.76 -6.68
C GLU A 76 3.64 32.21 -6.69
N GLU A 77 2.83 32.57 -7.69
CA GLU A 77 2.19 33.88 -7.77
C GLU A 77 1.19 34.12 -6.63
N LYS A 78 0.47 33.09 -6.19
CA LYS A 78 -0.56 33.18 -5.13
C LYS A 78 -0.05 32.93 -3.72
N GLU A 79 1.17 32.42 -3.57
CA GLU A 79 1.80 32.19 -2.28
C GLU A 79 1.85 33.43 -1.36
N PRO A 80 2.21 34.64 -1.80
CA PRO A 80 2.25 35.81 -0.92
C PRO A 80 0.86 36.23 -0.42
N ASP A 81 -0.17 36.08 -1.24
CA ASP A 81 -1.55 36.39 -0.85
C ASP A 81 -2.05 35.39 0.20
N LEU A 82 -1.74 34.10 0.03
CA LEU A 82 -2.06 33.06 1.01
C LEU A 82 -1.34 33.30 2.34
N ARG A 83 -0.05 33.66 2.31
CA ARG A 83 0.72 34.00 3.52
C ARG A 83 0.10 35.20 4.25
N ARG A 84 -0.27 36.26 3.52
CA ARG A 84 -0.96 37.43 4.10
C ARG A 84 -2.29 37.05 4.76
N ALA A 85 -3.10 36.24 4.10
CA ALA A 85 -4.39 35.78 4.65
C ALA A 85 -4.20 34.93 5.93
N ILE A 86 -3.14 34.10 5.99
CA ILE A 86 -2.79 33.33 7.19
C ILE A 86 -2.35 34.26 8.33
N ASP A 87 -1.46 35.22 8.05
CA ASP A 87 -0.98 36.17 9.04
C ASP A 87 -2.13 37.03 9.61
N GLU A 88 -3.04 37.48 8.75
CA GLU A 88 -4.24 38.22 9.16
C GLU A 88 -5.14 37.36 10.05
N ARG A 89 -5.41 36.12 9.66
CA ARG A 89 -6.18 35.16 10.48
C ARG A 89 -5.52 34.97 11.84
N ASP A 90 -4.23 34.71 11.89
CA ASP A 90 -3.51 34.44 13.13
C ASP A 90 -3.46 35.68 14.04
N ALA A 91 -3.32 36.87 13.45
CA ALA A 91 -3.46 38.13 14.16
C ALA A 91 -4.87 38.30 14.78
N THR A 92 -5.94 37.92 14.07
CA THR A 92 -7.30 37.93 14.64
C THR A 92 -7.48 36.91 15.75
N GLN A 93 -6.87 35.72 15.63
CA GLN A 93 -6.92 34.68 16.67
C GLN A 93 -6.17 35.12 17.93
N CYS A 94 -5.02 35.78 17.81
CA CYS A 94 -4.27 36.36 18.93
C CYS A 94 -5.07 37.47 19.63
N LYS A 95 -5.76 38.33 18.88
CA LYS A 95 -6.68 39.34 19.44
C LYS A 95 -7.83 38.68 20.20
N LEU A 96 -8.44 37.63 19.62
CA LEU A 96 -9.52 36.88 20.28
C LEU A 96 -9.05 36.18 21.56
N ALA A 97 -7.85 35.60 21.56
CA ALA A 97 -7.25 34.98 22.73
C ALA A 97 -7.00 36.01 23.85
N SER A 98 -6.51 37.20 23.50
CA SER A 98 -6.31 38.31 24.43
C SER A 98 -7.64 38.77 25.05
N VAL A 99 -8.69 38.92 24.24
CA VAL A 99 -10.04 39.25 24.72
C VAL A 99 -10.58 38.18 25.67
N ARG A 100 -10.41 36.88 25.33
CA ARG A 100 -10.81 35.77 26.20
C ARG A 100 -10.06 35.79 27.54
N MET A 101 -8.78 36.13 27.56
CA MET A 101 -7.99 36.29 28.80
C MET A 101 -8.52 37.44 29.65
N THR A 102 -8.82 38.60 29.05
CA THR A 102 -9.42 39.74 29.77
C THR A 102 -10.79 39.37 30.36
N ILE A 103 -11.64 38.67 29.59
CA ILE A 103 -12.94 38.19 30.09
C ILE A 103 -12.75 37.25 31.29
N ARG A 104 -11.82 36.29 31.21
CA ARG A 104 -11.53 35.38 32.34
C ARG A 104 -11.06 36.15 33.57
N LYS A 105 -10.19 37.16 33.41
CA LYS A 105 -9.72 38.01 34.51
C LYS A 105 -10.84 38.81 35.17
N LEU A 106 -11.74 39.40 34.38
CA LEU A 106 -12.91 40.11 34.90
C LEU A 106 -13.87 39.17 35.62
N LEU A 107 -14.04 37.94 35.13
CA LEU A 107 -14.86 36.92 35.78
C LEU A 107 -14.25 36.42 37.10
N SER A 108 -12.92 36.26 37.19
CA SER A 108 -12.24 35.89 38.43
C SER A 108 -12.33 37.02 39.45
N GLU A 109 -12.10 38.26 39.06
CA GLU A 109 -12.24 39.43 39.93
C GLU A 109 -13.67 39.57 40.46
N LYS A 110 -14.69 39.39 39.60
CA LYS A 110 -16.09 39.39 40.03
C LYS A 110 -16.37 38.27 41.03
N ARG A 111 -15.81 37.07 40.81
CA ARG A 111 -15.95 35.94 41.74
C ARG A 111 -15.30 36.23 43.09
N GLU A 112 -14.12 36.84 43.10
CA GLU A 112 -13.43 37.26 44.33
C GLU A 112 -14.24 38.29 45.10
N ARG A 113 -14.82 39.30 44.43
CA ARG A 113 -15.71 40.29 45.08
C ARG A 113 -16.93 39.63 45.71
N VAL A 114 -17.62 38.75 44.99
CA VAL A 114 -18.77 38.01 45.52
C VAL A 114 -18.38 37.13 46.71
N ASN A 115 -17.19 36.51 46.67
CA ASN A 115 -16.70 35.70 47.79
C ASN A 115 -16.32 36.56 49.00
N ALA A 116 -15.73 37.74 48.79
CA ALA A 116 -15.41 38.68 49.86
C ALA A 116 -16.68 39.21 50.54
N GLU A 117 -17.69 39.60 49.75
CA GLU A 117 -19.01 39.99 50.28
C GLU A 117 -19.63 38.87 51.11
N LYS A 118 -19.62 37.61 50.61
CA LYS A 118 -20.10 36.46 51.38
C LYS A 118 -19.36 36.26 52.70
N LEU A 119 -18.03 36.42 52.71
CA LEU A 119 -17.23 36.29 53.92
C LEU A 119 -17.61 37.34 54.96
N GLU A 120 -17.86 38.59 54.54
CA GLU A 120 -18.34 39.63 55.44
C GLU A 120 -19.71 39.30 56.04
N TYR A 121 -20.64 38.75 55.24
CA TYR A 121 -21.94 38.27 55.74
C TYR A 121 -21.81 37.13 56.75
N THR A 122 -20.98 36.11 56.47
CA THR A 122 -20.80 34.99 57.42
C THR A 122 -20.09 35.43 58.71
N THR A 123 -19.14 36.35 58.64
CA THR A 123 -18.44 36.87 59.83
C THR A 123 -19.36 37.73 60.69
N ALA A 124 -20.26 38.49 60.07
CA ALA A 124 -21.29 39.27 60.79
C ALA A 124 -22.32 38.34 61.46
N GLU A 125 -22.72 37.26 60.79
CA GLU A 125 -23.65 36.25 61.32
C GLU A 125 -23.02 35.44 62.46
N GLU A 126 -21.75 35.03 62.35
CA GLU A 126 -21.01 34.37 63.45
C GLU A 126 -20.82 35.29 64.66
N ARG A 127 -20.52 36.58 64.47
CA ARG A 127 -20.47 37.53 65.60
C ARG A 127 -21.82 37.68 66.29
N ALA A 128 -22.92 37.73 65.54
CA ALA A 128 -24.26 37.80 66.11
C ALA A 128 -24.63 36.52 66.89
N LEU A 129 -24.18 35.35 66.43
CA LEU A 129 -24.37 34.06 67.12
C LEU A 129 -23.51 33.93 68.39
N VAL A 130 -22.29 34.44 68.40
CA VAL A 130 -21.41 34.47 69.58
C VAL A 130 -21.92 35.46 70.64
N GLU A 131 -22.60 36.54 70.24
CA GLU A 131 -23.19 37.51 71.18
C GLU A 131 -24.51 37.01 71.80
N LEU A 132 -25.15 35.99 71.20
CA LEU A 132 -26.37 35.33 71.70
C LEU A 132 -26.09 34.00 72.44
N SER A 133 -24.93 33.38 72.22
CA SER A 133 -24.50 32.17 72.95
C SER A 133 -23.52 32.55 74.06
N GLY A 134 -24.05 33.02 75.18
CA GLY A 134 -23.29 33.14 76.43
C GLY A 134 -22.91 31.76 76.95
N GLU A 135 -21.83 31.17 76.45
CA GLU A 135 -21.25 29.93 76.99
C GLU A 135 -19.84 30.18 77.53
N GLN A 136 -19.70 29.81 78.81
CA GLN A 136 -18.51 29.95 79.62
C GLN A 136 -17.36 29.04 79.13
N PRO A 137 -16.10 29.48 79.32
CA PRO A 137 -14.93 28.65 79.09
C PRO A 137 -14.81 27.60 80.20
N TRP A 138 -14.81 26.32 79.82
CA TRP A 138 -14.37 25.25 80.71
C TRP A 138 -12.86 25.08 80.54
N ASP A 139 -12.14 25.44 81.60
CA ASP A 139 -10.78 24.99 81.86
C ASP A 139 -10.77 23.46 82.00
N GLU A 140 -9.99 22.74 81.20
CA GLU A 140 -9.57 21.39 81.56
C GLU A 140 -8.08 21.18 81.27
N ALA A 141 -7.37 21.02 82.37
CA ALA A 141 -5.95 20.82 82.47
C ALA A 141 -5.56 19.35 82.22
N GLY A 142 -4.39 19.18 81.63
CA GLY A 142 -3.38 18.21 82.06
C GLY A 142 -3.74 16.72 82.03
N PHE A 143 -3.18 16.00 81.06
CA PHE A 143 -2.69 14.65 81.33
C PHE A 143 -1.47 14.31 80.47
N THR A 144 -0.34 14.16 81.15
CA THR A 144 0.94 13.63 80.65
C THR A 144 1.14 12.26 81.29
N ASP A 145 1.30 11.19 80.50
CA ASP A 145 2.09 9.98 80.83
C ASP A 145 2.22 9.10 79.57
N GLN A 146 3.42 8.88 79.03
CA GLN A 146 4.42 7.83 79.31
C GLN A 146 4.03 6.37 79.00
N SER A 147 5.05 5.66 78.49
CA SER A 147 5.15 4.23 78.15
C SER A 147 4.56 3.83 76.79
N GLY A 148 5.23 3.10 75.91
CA GLY A 148 6.54 2.45 75.96
C GLY A 148 6.56 1.24 75.01
N GLY A 149 7.64 1.09 74.23
CA GLY A 149 8.12 -0.21 73.74
C GLY A 149 7.52 -0.78 72.45
N GLY A 150 8.31 -0.78 71.36
CA GLY A 150 8.02 -1.59 70.17
C GLY A 150 9.00 -1.36 69.02
N SER A 151 10.15 -2.03 69.09
CA SER A 151 11.28 -2.02 68.13
C SER A 151 10.94 -2.55 66.70
N PRO A 152 11.85 -2.37 65.73
CA PRO A 152 11.55 -2.25 64.30
C PRO A 152 11.64 -3.58 63.53
N LYS A 153 10.85 -3.70 62.46
CA LYS A 153 11.15 -4.60 61.34
C LYS A 153 10.96 -3.91 59.99
N SER A 154 12.10 -3.74 59.34
CA SER A 154 12.32 -3.59 57.92
C SER A 154 11.63 -4.66 57.07
N GLY A 155 11.09 -4.29 55.90
CA GLY A 155 10.70 -5.23 54.85
C GLY A 155 9.55 -4.72 53.98
N PRO A 156 9.76 -4.37 52.70
CA PRO A 156 8.88 -3.47 51.95
C PRO A 156 7.99 -4.15 50.91
N SER A 157 7.08 -3.33 50.36
CA SER A 157 6.48 -3.43 49.02
C SER A 157 5.35 -4.46 48.87
N SER A 158 4.26 -4.20 48.15
CA SER A 158 3.78 -3.02 47.41
C SER A 158 2.40 -3.38 46.84
N GLU A 159 1.56 -2.36 46.65
CA GLU A 159 0.34 -2.32 45.80
C GLU A 159 -1.01 -2.65 46.47
N ASP A 160 -1.55 -1.62 47.13
CA ASP A 160 -2.97 -1.22 47.07
C ASP A 160 -3.39 -1.06 45.58
N ASP A 161 -4.46 -1.68 45.11
CA ASP A 161 -5.89 -1.37 45.30
C ASP A 161 -6.35 0.04 44.84
N ASP A 162 -7.37 -0.04 43.98
CA ASP A 162 -8.45 0.92 43.74
C ASP A 162 -8.21 2.25 43.02
N ASN A 163 -8.63 2.23 41.73
CA ASN A 163 -9.75 3.01 41.21
C ASN A 163 -10.05 4.37 41.89
N PRO A 164 -9.99 5.47 41.11
CA PRO A 164 -11.15 6.36 41.15
C PRO A 164 -11.61 6.83 39.76
N GLN A 165 -12.93 6.69 39.55
CA GLN A 165 -13.70 7.44 38.57
C GLN A 165 -13.53 8.94 38.78
N ALA A 166 -12.95 9.63 37.79
CA ALA A 166 -13.03 11.07 37.65
C ALA A 166 -14.10 11.44 36.62
N THR A 167 -15.24 11.90 37.13
CA THR A 167 -16.34 12.50 36.38
C THR A 167 -15.90 13.83 35.78
N ILE A 168 -15.77 13.88 34.44
CA ILE A 168 -15.51 15.11 33.68
C ILE A 168 -16.85 15.75 33.31
N PRO A 169 -17.09 17.05 33.58
CA PRO A 169 -18.32 17.71 33.16
C PRO A 169 -18.33 17.96 31.65
N GLN A 170 -19.33 17.39 30.97
CA GLN A 170 -19.65 17.65 29.56
C GLN A 170 -20.03 19.12 29.35
N ALA A 171 -19.17 19.85 28.64
CA ALA A 171 -19.56 21.11 28.02
C ALA A 171 -20.37 20.82 26.76
N LYS A 172 -21.65 21.20 26.77
CA LYS A 172 -22.53 21.28 25.60
C LYS A 172 -21.86 22.13 24.50
N GLN A 173 -21.43 21.49 23.42
CA GLN A 173 -21.24 22.17 22.14
C GLN A 173 -22.60 22.32 21.48
N THR A 174 -23.03 23.56 21.31
CA THR A 174 -24.18 23.93 20.49
C THR A 174 -23.78 23.91 19.02
N ASP A 175 -24.49 23.11 18.24
CA ASP A 175 -24.49 23.15 16.77
C ASP A 175 -25.00 24.52 16.28
N THR A 176 -24.13 25.26 15.61
CA THR A 176 -24.50 26.39 14.73
C THR A 176 -23.61 26.37 13.50
N THR A 177 -23.97 25.52 12.53
CA THR A 177 -23.60 25.69 11.13
C THR A 177 -24.88 25.78 10.31
N GLY A 178 -25.44 26.99 10.28
CA GLY A 178 -26.38 27.42 9.26
C GLY A 178 -25.66 28.34 8.28
N LEU A 179 -25.84 28.04 6.99
CA LEU A 179 -26.02 28.99 5.89
C LEU A 179 -24.96 30.09 5.74
N ILE A 180 -24.06 29.94 4.76
CA ILE A 180 -23.70 30.96 3.74
C ILE A 180 -22.99 30.19 2.62
N GLY A 181 -23.60 30.19 1.43
CA GLY A 181 -23.09 29.50 0.26
C GLY A 181 -23.87 29.88 -0.99
N GLU A 182 -24.19 31.17 -1.13
CA GLU A 182 -24.67 31.75 -2.38
C GLU A 182 -23.81 32.97 -2.72
N SER A 183 -23.61 33.16 -4.03
CA SER A 183 -23.05 34.34 -4.67
C SER A 183 -21.52 34.43 -4.76
N LEU A 184 -21.00 33.93 -5.87
CA LEU A 184 -19.96 34.58 -6.70
C LEU A 184 -19.85 33.79 -8.03
N ARG A 185 -20.95 33.78 -8.78
CA ARG A 185 -20.91 33.70 -10.25
C ARG A 185 -21.32 35.07 -10.74
N ASP A 186 -20.44 35.68 -11.53
CA ASP A 186 -20.58 36.89 -12.32
C ASP A 186 -19.44 37.85 -11.98
N ILE A 187 -18.39 37.77 -12.79
CA ILE A 187 -17.52 38.88 -13.24
C ILE A 187 -16.47 38.24 -14.16
N ILE A 188 -16.27 38.86 -15.33
CA ILE A 188 -15.42 38.47 -16.48
C ILE A 188 -16.19 37.72 -17.58
N GLN A 189 -17.16 38.41 -18.19
CA GLN A 189 -17.31 38.41 -19.64
C GLN A 189 -17.15 39.85 -20.13
N GLU A 190 -16.65 39.98 -21.36
CA GLU A 190 -16.39 41.21 -22.13
C GLU A 190 -15.02 41.86 -21.94
N THR A 191 -14.09 41.49 -22.84
CA THR A 191 -13.54 42.44 -23.82
C THR A 191 -12.98 41.63 -25.00
N GLY A 192 -13.54 41.85 -26.18
CA GLY A 192 -12.95 41.37 -27.43
C GLY A 192 -11.64 42.09 -27.72
N THR A 193 -10.86 41.60 -28.67
CA THR A 193 -10.70 42.18 -30.01
C THR A 193 -9.69 41.32 -30.79
N ARG A 194 -10.09 40.91 -31.99
CA ARG A 194 -9.26 40.30 -33.02
C ARG A 194 -8.29 41.37 -33.58
N PRO A 195 -7.06 41.01 -33.99
CA PRO A 195 -6.72 41.28 -35.39
C PRO A 195 -5.97 40.13 -36.04
N GLY A 196 -6.15 40.04 -37.37
CA GLY A 196 -5.47 39.09 -38.23
C GLY A 196 -4.21 39.64 -38.90
N ASN A 197 -3.70 38.81 -39.81
CA ASN A 197 -2.61 39.02 -40.77
C ASN A 197 -1.20 39.07 -40.14
N ASP A 198 -0.13 38.57 -40.72
CA ASP A 198 0.15 38.32 -42.13
C ASP A 198 1.30 37.32 -42.34
N LYS A 199 1.44 36.92 -43.60
CA LYS A 199 2.47 36.04 -44.17
C LYS A 199 3.89 36.57 -43.98
N THR A 200 4.88 35.67 -43.85
CA THR A 200 6.15 35.84 -44.58
C THR A 200 6.89 34.52 -44.75
N ALA A 201 7.12 34.17 -46.02
CA ALA A 201 8.08 33.16 -46.44
C ALA A 201 9.51 33.70 -46.29
N LYS A 202 10.48 32.81 -46.04
CA LYS A 202 11.81 32.91 -46.64
C LYS A 202 12.49 31.55 -46.70
N GLU A 203 12.87 31.21 -47.92
CA GLU A 203 13.77 30.15 -48.32
C GLU A 203 15.17 30.34 -47.71
N GLY A 204 15.85 29.22 -47.50
CA GLY A 204 17.28 29.15 -47.19
C GLY A 204 17.80 27.76 -47.49
N GLN A 205 18.18 27.53 -48.75
CA GLN A 205 18.91 26.35 -49.22
C GLN A 205 20.27 26.23 -48.53
N GLN A 206 20.64 25.01 -48.13
CA GLN A 206 22.02 24.54 -48.30
C GLN A 206 22.04 23.01 -48.31
N ALA A 207 22.49 22.46 -49.44
CA ALA A 207 22.78 21.05 -49.65
C ALA A 207 24.24 20.77 -49.33
N ARG A 208 24.55 19.65 -48.63
CA ARG A 208 25.70 18.79 -48.98
C ARG A 208 25.69 17.42 -48.26
N GLU A 209 25.58 16.39 -49.09
CA GLU A 209 26.29 15.10 -49.15
C GLU A 209 26.49 14.18 -47.91
N GLN A 210 25.84 13.01 -48.00
CA GLN A 210 26.40 11.64 -47.97
C GLN A 210 27.03 11.05 -46.68
N ALA A 211 26.22 10.21 -45.99
CA ALA A 211 26.39 8.80 -45.52
C ALA A 211 27.73 8.29 -44.91
N PRO A 212 27.74 7.15 -44.16
CA PRO A 212 26.65 6.39 -43.53
C PRO A 212 26.81 6.24 -41.99
N THR A 213 25.70 6.31 -41.27
CA THR A 213 25.66 6.12 -39.82
C THR A 213 25.57 4.63 -39.48
N GLY A 214 26.55 4.16 -38.70
CA GLY A 214 26.59 2.82 -38.14
C GLY A 214 25.39 2.51 -37.25
N VAL A 215 25.03 1.24 -37.25
CA VAL A 215 24.07 0.57 -36.37
C VAL A 215 24.40 0.92 -34.91
N ARG A 216 23.60 1.79 -34.32
CA ARG A 216 23.51 1.98 -32.87
C ARG A 216 22.24 1.29 -32.40
N THR A 217 22.40 0.09 -31.87
CA THR A 217 21.46 -0.55 -30.96
C THR A 217 21.24 0.38 -29.76
N ALA A 218 20.18 1.18 -29.82
CA ALA A 218 19.71 1.94 -28.67
C ALA A 218 19.00 0.95 -27.74
N SER A 219 19.78 0.37 -26.83
CA SER A 219 19.30 -0.22 -25.59
C SER A 219 18.30 0.74 -24.95
N SER A 220 17.03 0.34 -24.93
CA SER A 220 16.00 1.02 -24.17
C SER A 220 16.37 0.90 -22.70
N VAL A 221 16.84 2.00 -22.12
CA VAL A 221 17.04 2.16 -20.68
C VAL A 221 15.65 2.20 -20.04
N ARG A 222 15.07 1.02 -19.84
CA ARG A 222 14.07 0.82 -18.78
C ARG A 222 14.88 0.90 -17.49
N LYS A 223 14.54 1.84 -16.61
CA LYS A 223 15.08 1.86 -15.24
C LYS A 223 14.55 0.61 -14.55
N GLU A 224 15.20 -0.53 -14.77
CA GLU A 224 15.26 -1.57 -13.77
C GLU A 224 15.84 -0.87 -12.55
N GLN A 225 14.95 -0.51 -11.62
CA GLN A 225 15.35 -0.15 -10.26
C GLN A 225 16.04 -1.39 -9.71
N THR A 226 17.34 -1.45 -9.97
CA THR A 226 18.25 -2.42 -9.41
C THR A 226 18.32 -2.03 -7.95
N THR A 227 17.66 -2.81 -7.10
CA THR A 227 17.80 -2.75 -5.66
C THR A 227 19.29 -2.76 -5.34
N VAL A 228 19.76 -1.70 -4.69
CA VAL A 228 21.16 -1.54 -4.33
C VAL A 228 21.46 -2.62 -3.30
N ALA A 229 22.27 -3.60 -3.68
CA ALA A 229 22.66 -4.71 -2.81
C ALA A 229 23.19 -4.17 -1.47
N SER A 230 22.40 -4.35 -0.42
CA SER A 230 22.82 -4.09 0.95
C SER A 230 23.91 -5.10 1.34
N GLN A 231 24.75 -4.74 2.30
CA GLN A 231 26.03 -5.41 2.60
C GLN A 231 25.93 -6.87 3.08
N GLU A 232 24.74 -7.47 3.17
CA GLU A 232 24.55 -8.86 3.61
C GLU A 232 23.56 -9.64 2.74
N GLY A 233 23.32 -9.23 1.49
CA GLY A 233 22.49 -9.99 0.54
C GLY A 233 21.00 -10.04 0.89
N TRP A 234 20.56 -9.29 1.89
CA TRP A 234 19.14 -9.14 2.24
C TRP A 234 18.52 -7.95 1.51
N TYR A 235 17.36 -8.15 0.90
CA TYR A 235 16.60 -7.05 0.30
C TYR A 235 15.09 -7.30 0.37
N LEU A 236 14.32 -6.20 0.31
CA LEU A 236 12.88 -6.25 0.19
C LEU A 236 12.48 -6.24 -1.28
N GLU A 237 11.57 -7.12 -1.64
CA GLU A 237 10.98 -7.26 -2.96
C GLU A 237 9.46 -7.14 -2.85
N TYR A 238 8.88 -6.29 -3.70
CA TYR A 238 7.47 -5.92 -3.64
C TYR A 238 6.68 -6.41 -4.86
N PHE A 239 7.36 -6.71 -5.96
CA PHE A 239 6.72 -6.90 -7.26
C PHE A 239 7.06 -8.24 -7.91
N LYS A 240 8.25 -8.76 -7.65
CA LYS A 240 8.69 -10.06 -8.19
C LYS A 240 8.21 -11.21 -7.30
N PRO A 241 7.99 -12.40 -7.89
CA PRO A 241 7.77 -13.59 -7.09
C PRO A 241 9.01 -13.89 -6.22
N PRO A 242 8.80 -14.55 -5.05
CA PRO A 242 9.85 -15.16 -4.25
C PRO A 242 10.87 -15.92 -5.10
N ALA A 243 12.17 -15.78 -4.80
CA ALA A 243 13.24 -16.52 -5.46
C ALA A 243 13.13 -18.04 -5.24
N THR A 244 12.47 -18.45 -4.15
CA THR A 244 12.11 -19.85 -3.87
C THR A 244 10.95 -20.38 -4.72
N ALA A 245 10.22 -19.53 -5.46
CA ALA A 245 9.14 -19.98 -6.32
C ALA A 245 9.71 -20.73 -7.53
N GLU A 246 9.54 -22.05 -7.55
CA GLU A 246 9.98 -22.90 -8.66
C GLU A 246 9.10 -22.73 -9.91
N LEU A 247 7.86 -22.29 -9.72
CA LEU A 247 6.89 -22.04 -10.76
C LEU A 247 6.33 -20.63 -10.59
N SER A 248 6.08 -19.95 -11.70
CA SER A 248 5.38 -18.67 -11.70
C SER A 248 4.45 -18.62 -12.90
N VAL A 249 3.24 -19.14 -12.68
CA VAL A 249 2.18 -19.17 -13.69
C VAL A 249 1.07 -18.23 -13.22
N GLY A 250 0.44 -17.46 -14.08
CA GLY A 250 -0.45 -16.40 -13.61
C GLY A 250 -1.26 -15.72 -14.69
N GLY A 251 -1.91 -14.63 -14.29
CA GLY A 251 -2.80 -13.88 -15.17
C GLY A 251 -4.26 -14.27 -15.03
N TRP A 252 -4.63 -14.99 -13.96
CA TRP A 252 -6.03 -15.34 -13.71
C TRP A 252 -6.79 -14.23 -13.01
N LEU A 253 -8.00 -14.00 -13.49
CA LEU A 253 -9.00 -13.24 -12.75
C LEU A 253 -9.48 -14.07 -11.56
N TYR A 254 -9.92 -13.39 -10.51
CA TYR A 254 -10.36 -14.09 -9.31
C TYR A 254 -11.57 -14.99 -9.59
N GLU A 255 -12.47 -14.56 -10.47
CA GLU A 255 -13.65 -15.31 -10.88
C GLU A 255 -13.28 -16.65 -11.51
N GLN A 256 -12.23 -16.66 -12.33
CA GLN A 256 -11.71 -17.89 -12.94
C GLN A 256 -11.18 -18.82 -11.86
N LEU A 257 -10.35 -18.32 -10.94
CA LEU A 257 -9.83 -19.15 -9.85
C LEU A 257 -10.94 -19.69 -8.94
N ALA A 258 -11.94 -18.87 -8.63
CA ALA A 258 -13.06 -19.28 -7.80
C ALA A 258 -13.87 -20.43 -8.44
N GLU A 259 -14.07 -20.37 -9.76
CA GLU A 259 -14.71 -21.44 -10.53
C GLU A 259 -13.86 -22.72 -10.55
N HIS A 260 -12.57 -22.61 -10.90
CA HIS A 260 -11.67 -23.76 -11.03
C HIS A 260 -11.45 -24.48 -9.69
N LEU A 261 -11.24 -23.71 -8.62
CA LEU A 261 -10.96 -24.23 -7.29
C LEU A 261 -12.24 -24.52 -6.48
N GLN A 262 -13.42 -24.30 -7.07
CA GLN A 262 -14.73 -24.48 -6.43
C GLN A 262 -14.80 -23.79 -5.06
N LEU A 263 -14.27 -22.56 -4.97
CA LEU A 263 -14.17 -21.83 -3.72
C LEU A 263 -15.56 -21.52 -3.18
N ASP A 264 -15.75 -21.73 -1.87
CA ASP A 264 -17.04 -21.44 -1.24
C ASP A 264 -17.37 -19.92 -1.32
N ASN A 265 -18.66 -19.59 -1.21
CA ASN A 265 -19.11 -18.19 -1.25
C ASN A 265 -18.43 -17.33 -0.20
N LYS A 266 -18.01 -17.91 0.94
CA LYS A 266 -17.34 -17.20 2.02
C LYS A 266 -15.93 -16.78 1.60
N THR A 267 -15.18 -17.68 0.98
CA THR A 267 -13.84 -17.47 0.42
C THR A 267 -13.92 -16.46 -0.71
N THR A 268 -14.92 -16.59 -1.58
CA THR A 268 -15.25 -15.60 -2.63
C THR A 268 -15.52 -14.22 -2.06
N ILE A 269 -16.38 -14.08 -1.05
CA ILE A 269 -16.63 -12.78 -0.42
C ILE A 269 -15.36 -12.21 0.21
N CYS A 270 -14.55 -13.04 0.90
CA CYS A 270 -13.29 -12.59 1.47
C CYS A 270 -12.34 -12.06 0.38
N ASN A 271 -12.14 -12.82 -0.69
CA ASN A 271 -11.16 -12.53 -1.74
C ASN A 271 -11.62 -11.45 -2.74
N THR A 272 -12.87 -11.49 -3.22
CA THR A 272 -13.44 -10.48 -4.15
C THR A 272 -13.48 -9.09 -3.51
N ARG A 273 -13.67 -9.02 -2.17
CA ARG A 273 -13.61 -7.74 -1.47
C ARG A 273 -12.25 -7.07 -1.64
N TYR A 274 -11.14 -7.82 -1.63
CA TYR A 274 -9.80 -7.23 -1.83
C TYR A 274 -9.60 -6.64 -3.23
N VAL A 275 -10.08 -7.31 -4.28
CA VAL A 275 -9.86 -6.88 -5.67
C VAL A 275 -10.64 -5.59 -5.99
N ASN A 276 -11.81 -5.39 -5.37
CA ASN A 276 -12.71 -4.30 -5.72
C ASN A 276 -12.72 -3.11 -4.73
N VAL A 277 -11.86 -3.09 -3.69
CA VAL A 277 -11.84 -1.98 -2.71
C VAL A 277 -11.56 -0.62 -3.36
N GLU A 278 -10.78 -0.56 -4.44
CA GLU A 278 -10.44 0.73 -5.08
C GLU A 278 -11.56 1.29 -5.98
N ASN A 279 -12.50 0.46 -6.45
CA ASN A 279 -13.46 0.87 -7.49
C ASN A 279 -14.94 0.78 -7.11
N LEU A 280 -15.30 0.19 -5.96
CA LEU A 280 -16.70 0.17 -5.53
C LEU A 280 -17.05 1.45 -4.76
N PRO A 281 -18.02 2.26 -5.23
CA PRO A 281 -18.56 3.34 -4.43
C PRO A 281 -19.16 2.73 -3.17
N THR A 282 -18.51 2.95 -2.03
CA THR A 282 -18.95 2.46 -0.72
C THR A 282 -20.33 3.03 -0.39
N THR A 283 -21.38 2.34 -0.85
CA THR A 283 -22.74 2.66 -0.45
C THR A 283 -22.87 2.35 1.05
N LYS A 284 -23.59 3.21 1.77
CA LYS A 284 -23.64 3.27 3.24
C LYS A 284 -24.12 1.97 3.93
N ILE A 285 -24.52 0.95 3.18
CA ILE A 285 -25.15 -0.28 3.68
C ILE A 285 -24.10 -1.32 4.13
N GLU A 286 -22.86 -1.27 3.65
CA GLU A 286 -21.84 -2.28 4.02
C GLU A 286 -20.97 -1.95 5.24
N LYS A 287 -21.08 -0.75 5.81
CA LYS A 287 -20.34 -0.38 7.03
C LYS A 287 -20.78 -1.17 8.27
N ALA A 288 -21.97 -1.78 8.25
CA ALA A 288 -22.56 -2.46 9.41
C ALA A 288 -22.09 -3.92 9.60
N HIS A 289 -21.49 -4.56 8.60
CA HIS A 289 -21.00 -5.96 8.71
C HIS A 289 -19.47 -6.04 8.93
N SER A 290 -18.89 -5.00 9.52
CA SER A 290 -17.45 -4.87 9.85
C SER A 290 -17.02 -5.77 11.03
N HIS A 291 -17.19 -7.08 10.88
CA HIS A 291 -16.55 -8.06 11.77
C HIS A 291 -15.07 -8.29 11.46
N HIS A 292 -14.55 -7.69 10.40
CA HIS A 292 -13.16 -7.87 9.97
C HIS A 292 -12.31 -6.62 10.25
N LYS A 293 -12.43 -6.08 11.48
CA LYS A 293 -11.60 -4.96 11.98
C LYS A 293 -10.08 -5.22 11.89
N TRP A 294 -9.67 -6.47 11.78
CA TRP A 294 -8.26 -6.87 11.61
C TRP A 294 -7.67 -6.48 10.25
N TRP A 295 -8.47 -5.93 9.33
CA TRP A 295 -8.06 -5.51 7.98
C TRP A 295 -7.74 -4.02 7.92
N GLN A 296 -7.93 -3.31 9.04
CA GLN A 296 -7.55 -1.91 9.16
C GLN A 296 -6.07 -1.74 9.50
N ASP A 297 -5.34 -2.84 9.66
CA ASP A 297 -3.93 -2.83 10.06
C ASP A 297 -3.05 -3.15 8.85
N ALA A 298 -1.83 -2.61 8.80
CA ALA A 298 -0.86 -2.80 7.71
C ALA A 298 -0.28 -4.23 7.59
N CYS A 299 -0.98 -5.22 8.15
CA CYS A 299 -0.54 -6.59 8.20
C CYS A 299 -0.76 -7.32 6.85
N MET A 300 -0.14 -8.48 6.72
CA MET A 300 -0.23 -9.33 5.55
C MET A 300 -1.63 -9.93 5.48
N HIS A 301 -2.25 -9.76 4.32
CA HIS A 301 -3.56 -10.29 4.02
C HIS A 301 -3.40 -11.69 3.46
N ILE A 302 -3.45 -12.67 4.36
CA ILE A 302 -3.42 -14.09 4.03
C ILE A 302 -4.79 -14.72 4.31
N HIS A 303 -5.28 -15.47 3.34
CA HIS A 303 -6.46 -16.32 3.47
C HIS A 303 -6.10 -17.75 3.10
N ILE A 304 -6.40 -18.69 3.97
CA ILE A 304 -6.13 -20.11 3.78
C ILE A 304 -7.48 -20.84 3.62
N HIS A 305 -7.62 -21.54 2.50
CA HIS A 305 -8.75 -22.41 2.20
C HIS A 305 -8.20 -23.81 1.87
N ASN A 306 -8.51 -24.80 2.70
CA ASN A 306 -7.91 -26.15 2.63
C ASN A 306 -6.37 -26.12 2.68
N ASP A 307 -5.72 -26.46 1.57
CA ASP A 307 -4.29 -26.46 1.32
C ASP A 307 -3.85 -25.33 0.38
N ILE A 308 -4.70 -24.33 0.15
CA ILE A 308 -4.41 -23.19 -0.72
C ILE A 308 -4.29 -21.93 0.13
N ALA A 309 -3.18 -21.20 -0.04
CA ALA A 309 -2.93 -19.92 0.59
C ALA A 309 -3.01 -18.80 -0.45
N PHE A 310 -3.98 -17.91 -0.27
CA PHE A 310 -4.15 -16.68 -1.03
C PHE A 310 -3.46 -15.53 -0.29
N LEU A 311 -2.49 -14.88 -0.92
CA LEU A 311 -1.84 -13.69 -0.40
C LEU A 311 -2.11 -12.48 -1.27
N PHE A 312 -2.56 -11.43 -0.62
CA PHE A 312 -2.78 -10.14 -1.25
C PHE A 312 -1.62 -9.20 -0.93
N ASN A 313 -0.96 -8.71 -1.99
CA ASN A 313 0.15 -7.78 -1.94
C ASN A 313 1.20 -8.18 -0.89
N PRO A 314 1.89 -9.33 -0.98
CA PRO A 314 2.91 -9.69 0.00
C PRO A 314 4.13 -8.76 -0.09
N ILE A 315 4.83 -8.55 1.03
CA ILE A 315 6.21 -8.03 1.01
C ILE A 315 7.11 -9.24 1.15
N VAL A 316 8.04 -9.39 0.22
CA VAL A 316 8.99 -10.49 0.19
C VAL A 316 10.33 -9.98 0.73
N LEU A 317 10.90 -10.70 1.68
CA LEU A 317 12.27 -10.49 2.16
C LEU A 317 13.12 -11.62 1.59
N GLU A 318 13.98 -11.27 0.64
CA GLU A 318 14.94 -12.20 0.07
C GLU A 318 16.20 -12.19 0.91
N GLY A 319 16.61 -13.38 1.35
CA GLY A 319 17.87 -13.60 2.05
C GLY A 319 18.84 -14.43 1.21
N PRO A 320 20.08 -14.64 1.69
CA PRO A 320 21.10 -15.37 0.94
C PRO A 320 20.79 -16.85 0.64
N SER A 321 19.87 -17.46 1.38
CA SER A 321 19.60 -18.91 1.32
C SER A 321 18.12 -19.28 1.28
N THR A 322 17.22 -18.35 1.54
CA THR A 322 15.80 -18.63 1.68
C THR A 322 15.00 -17.33 1.54
N THR A 323 13.72 -17.46 1.28
CA THR A 323 12.79 -16.33 1.12
C THR A 323 11.82 -16.29 2.28
N TYR A 324 11.47 -15.08 2.73
CA TYR A 324 10.48 -14.86 3.76
C TYR A 324 9.34 -13.99 3.26
N LEU A 325 8.11 -14.31 3.65
CA LEU A 325 7.01 -13.36 3.65
C LEU A 325 7.09 -12.54 4.94
N ILE A 326 7.14 -11.22 4.80
CA ILE A 326 7.26 -10.32 5.94
C ILE A 326 6.02 -9.43 6.06
N SER A 327 5.65 -9.18 7.30
CA SER A 327 4.52 -8.35 7.66
C SER A 327 4.81 -7.53 8.90
N TRP A 328 4.17 -6.37 9.01
CA TRP A 328 4.21 -5.55 10.20
C TRP A 328 2.79 -5.37 10.75
N GLY A 329 2.65 -5.63 12.03
CA GLY A 329 1.38 -5.51 12.72
C GLY A 329 1.58 -5.35 14.20
N THR A 330 0.52 -4.97 14.92
CA THR A 330 0.57 -5.01 16.37
C THR A 330 0.78 -6.45 16.85
N ARG A 331 1.41 -6.62 18.01
CA ARG A 331 1.63 -7.94 18.63
C ARG A 331 0.39 -8.83 18.68
N LYS A 332 -0.78 -8.22 18.87
CA LYS A 332 -2.07 -8.94 18.92
C LYS A 332 -2.45 -9.55 17.57
N ILE A 333 -2.15 -8.86 16.47
CA ILE A 333 -2.46 -9.30 15.10
C ILE A 333 -1.48 -10.35 14.66
N ASN A 334 -0.18 -10.15 14.87
CA ASN A 334 0.85 -11.13 14.49
C ASN A 334 0.55 -12.49 15.16
N ARG A 335 0.21 -12.50 16.45
CA ARG A 335 -0.24 -13.71 17.16
C ARG A 335 -1.48 -14.37 16.54
N LYS A 336 -2.39 -13.60 15.93
CA LYS A 336 -3.55 -14.16 15.23
C LYS A 336 -3.14 -14.78 13.91
N VAL A 337 -2.24 -14.13 13.16
CA VAL A 337 -1.69 -14.64 11.90
C VAL A 337 -0.93 -15.94 12.15
N GLU A 338 -0.03 -15.96 13.13
CA GLU A 338 0.69 -17.17 13.58
C GLU A 338 -0.30 -18.30 13.91
N LYS A 339 -1.29 -18.03 14.76
CA LYS A 339 -2.33 -19.02 15.11
C LYS A 339 -3.17 -19.46 13.93
N TYR A 340 -3.39 -18.59 12.94
CA TYR A 340 -4.17 -18.89 11.76
C TYR A 340 -3.43 -19.83 10.82
N ILE A 341 -2.13 -19.60 10.62
CA ILE A 341 -1.25 -20.46 9.81
C ILE A 341 -1.02 -21.81 10.48
N SER A 342 -0.80 -21.81 11.80
CA SER A 342 -0.57 -23.04 12.57
C SER A 342 -1.86 -23.80 12.91
N ARG A 343 -3.03 -23.33 12.46
CA ARG A 343 -4.31 -23.96 12.81
C ARG A 343 -4.43 -25.32 12.13
N ASP A 344 -4.73 -26.35 12.92
CA ASP A 344 -5.09 -27.71 12.47
C ASP A 344 -3.99 -28.51 11.72
N ARG A 345 -2.75 -28.02 11.64
CA ARG A 345 -1.61 -28.73 11.01
C ARG A 345 -0.38 -28.68 11.91
N ALA A 346 -0.11 -29.80 12.58
CA ALA A 346 0.84 -29.85 13.70
C ALA A 346 2.32 -29.89 13.31
N GLU A 347 2.67 -30.33 12.09
CA GLU A 347 4.09 -30.68 11.83
C GLU A 347 4.72 -29.99 10.61
N ASN A 348 3.99 -29.70 9.53
CA ASN A 348 4.50 -28.90 8.40
C ASN A 348 3.35 -28.40 7.52
N PRO A 349 2.88 -27.16 7.70
CA PRO A 349 1.79 -26.64 6.89
C PRO A 349 2.34 -26.24 5.52
N ALA A 350 2.18 -27.14 4.53
CA ALA A 350 2.45 -26.86 3.14
C ALA A 350 1.19 -26.41 2.41
N PHE A 351 1.32 -25.36 1.59
CA PHE A 351 0.22 -24.72 0.88
C PHE A 351 0.57 -24.41 -0.57
N HIS A 352 -0.40 -24.61 -1.45
CA HIS A 352 -0.43 -24.06 -2.79
C HIS A 352 -0.58 -22.54 -2.72
N LEU A 353 0.43 -21.83 -3.24
CA LEU A 353 0.57 -20.40 -3.02
C LEU A 353 0.02 -19.61 -4.22
N LEU A 354 -1.05 -18.84 -3.98
CA LEU A 354 -1.61 -17.89 -4.94
C LEU A 354 -1.38 -16.47 -4.44
N VAL A 355 -0.80 -15.62 -5.27
CA VAL A 355 -0.42 -14.25 -4.93
C VAL A 355 -1.05 -13.26 -5.88
N LEU A 356 -1.58 -12.16 -5.34
CA LEU A 356 -1.99 -10.97 -6.09
C LEU A 356 -1.04 -9.80 -5.76
N PRO A 357 -0.01 -9.55 -6.59
CA PRO A 357 0.94 -8.44 -6.37
C PRO A 357 0.25 -7.06 -6.44
N ALA A 358 0.80 -6.04 -5.77
CA ALA A 358 0.21 -4.70 -5.68
C ALA A 358 -0.15 -4.08 -7.05
N GLU A 359 0.71 -4.28 -8.05
CA GLU A 359 0.60 -3.63 -9.36
C GLU A 359 -0.14 -4.48 -10.40
N LYS A 360 -0.57 -5.69 -10.02
CA LYS A 360 -1.21 -6.63 -10.95
C LYS A 360 -2.67 -6.82 -10.59
N GLU A 361 -3.51 -6.81 -11.62
CA GLU A 361 -4.96 -7.07 -11.49
C GLU A 361 -5.29 -8.58 -11.58
N ALA A 362 -4.28 -9.44 -11.52
CA ALA A 362 -4.44 -10.87 -11.73
C ALA A 362 -3.58 -11.70 -10.77
N TRP A 363 -4.11 -12.85 -10.40
CA TRP A 363 -3.49 -13.80 -9.49
C TRP A 363 -2.41 -14.63 -10.18
N TRP A 364 -1.39 -14.98 -9.40
CA TRP A 364 -0.23 -15.77 -9.82
C TRP A 364 -0.05 -16.94 -8.87
N TYR A 365 0.06 -18.13 -9.43
CA TYR A 365 0.40 -19.35 -8.75
C TYR A 365 1.91 -19.51 -8.70
N LEU A 366 2.43 -19.67 -7.48
CA LEU A 366 3.87 -19.75 -7.22
C LEU A 366 4.35 -21.18 -6.92
N GLY A 367 3.45 -22.15 -6.90
CA GLY A 367 3.75 -23.51 -6.44
C GLY A 367 3.45 -23.73 -4.97
N MET A 368 3.74 -24.95 -4.52
CA MET A 368 3.53 -25.40 -3.15
C MET A 368 4.72 -25.04 -2.26
N HIS A 369 4.44 -24.44 -1.11
CA HIS A 369 5.45 -24.00 -0.15
C HIS A 369 5.09 -24.46 1.26
N SER A 370 6.08 -24.95 2.00
CA SER A 370 5.98 -25.12 3.45
C SER A 370 6.16 -23.77 4.16
N PHE A 371 5.28 -23.51 5.13
CA PHE A 371 5.27 -22.26 5.91
C PHE A 371 5.84 -22.52 7.29
N THR A 372 6.90 -21.81 7.65
CA THR A 372 7.46 -21.86 9.02
C THR A 372 7.50 -20.46 9.60
N ILE A 373 6.90 -20.25 10.78
CA ILE A 373 7.04 -18.97 11.48
C ILE A 373 8.49 -18.86 11.97
N ALA A 374 9.25 -17.92 11.39
CA ALA A 374 10.66 -17.73 11.67
C ALA A 374 10.88 -16.49 12.53
N GLN A 375 11.87 -16.54 13.42
CA GLN A 375 12.36 -15.36 14.14
C GLN A 375 13.60 -14.83 13.45
N VAL A 376 13.40 -13.91 12.51
CA VAL A 376 14.50 -13.22 11.81
C VAL A 376 14.83 -11.92 12.56
N LEU A 377 16.06 -11.43 12.41
CA LEU A 377 16.44 -10.10 12.90
C LEU A 377 15.43 -9.03 12.41
N PRO A 378 15.11 -8.02 13.23
CA PRO A 378 14.21 -6.96 12.82
C PRO A 378 14.75 -6.24 11.58
N VAL A 379 14.09 -6.43 10.44
CA VAL A 379 14.52 -5.92 9.13
C VAL A 379 14.66 -4.40 9.17
N TRP A 380 13.76 -3.71 9.88
CA TRP A 380 13.83 -2.26 10.07
C TRP A 380 15.19 -1.78 10.58
N SER A 381 15.87 -2.55 11.44
CA SER A 381 17.17 -2.14 12.00
C SER A 381 18.32 -2.22 10.99
N ILE A 382 18.21 -3.08 9.98
CA ILE A 382 19.27 -3.32 8.97
C ILE A 382 19.02 -2.56 7.66
N LEU A 383 17.80 -2.06 7.43
CA LEU A 383 17.50 -1.25 6.23
C LEU A 383 18.24 0.08 6.25
N ASN A 384 18.72 0.50 5.08
CA ASN A 384 19.23 1.85 4.87
C ASN A 384 18.08 2.89 4.88
N SER A 385 18.41 4.17 4.88
CA SER A 385 17.39 5.24 4.95
C SER A 385 16.39 5.19 3.77
N GLN A 386 16.85 4.85 2.56
CA GLN A 386 16.00 4.81 1.38
C GLN A 386 15.00 3.66 1.45
N ASP A 387 15.47 2.45 1.82
CA ASP A 387 14.60 1.28 1.94
C ASP A 387 13.58 1.44 3.09
N LYS A 388 13.95 2.18 4.15
CA LYS A 388 13.04 2.56 5.23
C LYS A 388 11.92 3.47 4.74
N ASP A 389 12.25 4.46 3.92
CA ASP A 389 11.26 5.37 3.33
C ASP A 389 10.32 4.62 2.39
N GLU A 390 10.86 3.71 1.58
CA GLU A 390 10.09 2.86 0.67
C GLU A 390 9.16 1.91 1.44
N LEU A 391 9.68 1.20 2.45
CA LEU A 391 8.86 0.34 3.31
C LEU A 391 7.76 1.13 4.01
N THR A 392 8.08 2.33 4.50
CA THR A 392 7.10 3.21 5.15
C THR A 392 5.99 3.62 4.16
N LEU A 393 6.35 3.90 2.91
CA LEU A 393 5.40 4.22 1.85
C LEU A 393 4.50 3.00 1.54
N GLU A 394 5.07 1.81 1.44
CA GLU A 394 4.32 0.57 1.19
C GLU A 394 3.38 0.21 2.35
N LEU A 395 3.82 0.37 3.61
CA LEU A 395 2.96 0.19 4.77
C LEU A 395 1.83 1.23 4.82
N LYS A 396 2.10 2.46 4.39
CA LYS A 396 1.09 3.52 4.28
C LYS A 396 0.02 3.15 3.26
N LYS A 397 0.39 2.60 2.10
CA LYS A 397 -0.57 2.18 1.05
C LYS A 397 -1.52 1.07 1.53
N ARG A 398 -1.05 0.19 2.42
CA ARG A 398 -1.83 -0.94 2.95
C ARG A 398 -2.87 -0.54 3.99
N TRP A 399 -2.80 0.69 4.49
CA TRP A 399 -3.59 1.12 5.64
C TRP A 399 -4.72 2.06 5.18
N ASP A 400 -5.98 1.65 5.41
CA ASP A 400 -7.18 2.44 5.06
C ASP A 400 -7.18 3.86 5.67
N GLN A 401 -6.71 3.97 6.93
CA GLN A 401 -6.51 5.24 7.64
C GLN A 401 -5.06 5.38 8.07
N ALA A 402 -4.16 5.38 7.09
CA ALA A 402 -2.74 5.37 7.35
C ALA A 402 -2.28 6.53 8.24
N PRO A 403 -1.56 6.27 9.35
CA PRO A 403 -0.80 7.30 10.01
C PRO A 403 0.23 7.89 9.04
N GLY A 404 0.65 9.14 9.28
CA GLY A 404 1.71 9.74 8.48
C GLY A 404 2.99 8.89 8.50
N GLY A 405 3.78 8.92 7.43
CA GLY A 405 4.97 8.07 7.29
C GLY A 405 5.92 8.17 8.49
N GLN A 406 6.16 9.40 8.98
CA GLN A 406 6.97 9.63 10.19
C GLN A 406 6.44 8.87 11.42
N ARG A 407 5.12 8.80 11.58
CA ARG A 407 4.50 8.08 12.69
C ARG A 407 4.62 6.57 12.53
N ILE A 408 4.53 6.04 11.30
CA ILE A 408 4.78 4.61 11.02
C ILE A 408 6.23 4.27 11.39
N ALA A 409 7.20 5.08 10.95
CA ALA A 409 8.61 4.90 11.29
C ALA A 409 8.83 4.90 12.81
N THR A 410 8.25 5.87 13.53
CA THR A 410 8.30 5.90 15.01
C THR A 410 7.68 4.65 15.65
N MET A 411 6.56 4.15 15.13
CA MET A 411 5.93 2.92 15.65
C MET A 411 6.79 1.66 15.41
N LEU A 412 7.55 1.62 14.31
CA LEU A 412 8.51 0.54 14.04
C LEU A 412 9.72 0.63 14.98
N GLU A 413 10.25 1.83 15.19
CA GLU A 413 11.37 2.09 16.12
C GLU A 413 11.02 1.77 17.58
N GLN A 414 9.80 2.10 17.99
CA GLN A 414 9.30 1.85 19.35
C GLN A 414 8.84 0.39 19.55
N GLY A 415 8.72 -0.40 18.48
CA GLY A 415 8.26 -1.78 18.54
C GLY A 415 6.75 -1.95 18.72
N ASP A 416 5.97 -0.88 18.51
CA ASP A 416 4.51 -0.92 18.48
C ASP A 416 4.01 -1.74 17.27
N LEU A 417 4.71 -1.60 16.14
CA LEU A 417 4.57 -2.48 14.99
C LEU A 417 5.69 -3.51 15.02
N GLN A 418 5.32 -4.77 15.23
CA GLN A 418 6.24 -5.88 15.28
C GLN A 418 6.28 -6.57 13.93
N GLN A 419 7.47 -7.03 13.56
CA GLN A 419 7.68 -7.89 12.41
C GLN A 419 7.08 -9.28 12.68
N CYS A 420 6.39 -9.82 11.69
CA CYS A 420 6.00 -11.22 11.58
C CYS A 420 6.63 -11.78 10.30
N THR A 421 7.37 -12.87 10.41
CA THR A 421 8.10 -13.50 9.30
C THR A 421 7.67 -14.94 9.12
N ILE A 422 7.31 -15.29 7.90
CA ILE A 422 7.02 -16.66 7.48
C ILE A 422 8.09 -17.06 6.48
N GLU A 423 8.93 -18.03 6.84
CA GLU A 423 9.87 -18.64 5.91
C GLU A 423 9.11 -19.51 4.90
N LEU A 424 9.47 -19.37 3.62
CA LEU A 424 8.95 -20.16 2.52
C LEU A 424 10.00 -21.18 2.10
N ARG A 425 9.62 -22.46 2.03
CA ARG A 425 10.47 -23.50 1.42
C ARG A 425 9.68 -24.34 0.43
N SER A 426 10.22 -24.46 -0.77
CA SER A 426 9.67 -25.22 -1.90
C SER A 426 10.40 -26.54 -2.16
N GLU A 427 11.51 -26.80 -1.45
CA GLU A 427 12.35 -27.99 -1.66
C GLU A 427 11.54 -29.30 -1.61
N GLY A 428 11.58 -30.05 -2.72
CA GLY A 428 10.89 -31.34 -2.84
C GLY A 428 9.38 -31.25 -3.07
N LEU A 429 8.83 -30.06 -3.34
CA LEU A 429 7.40 -29.84 -3.56
C LEU A 429 7.04 -29.53 -5.03
N ALA A 430 8.02 -29.59 -5.95
CA ALA A 430 7.85 -29.36 -7.38
C ALA A 430 6.74 -30.24 -7.99
N ASP A 431 6.79 -31.55 -7.74
CA ASP A 431 5.85 -32.53 -8.31
C ASP A 431 4.41 -32.26 -7.87
N HIS A 432 4.21 -31.90 -6.59
CA HIS A 432 2.91 -31.51 -6.07
C HIS A 432 2.39 -30.23 -6.71
N SER A 433 3.28 -29.28 -6.99
CA SER A 433 2.95 -28.01 -7.63
C SER A 433 2.49 -28.21 -9.08
N LEU A 434 3.19 -29.08 -9.82
CA LEU A 434 2.83 -29.44 -11.19
C LEU A 434 1.52 -30.25 -11.25
N ALA A 435 1.35 -31.20 -10.34
CA ALA A 435 0.11 -31.98 -10.24
C ALA A 435 -1.09 -31.06 -9.97
N PHE A 436 -0.96 -30.10 -9.05
CA PHE A 436 -2.02 -29.13 -8.78
C PHE A 436 -2.36 -28.25 -9.99
N LEU A 437 -1.36 -27.74 -10.72
CA LEU A 437 -1.59 -26.96 -11.94
C LEU A 437 -2.36 -27.74 -12.99
N HIS A 438 -2.00 -29.01 -13.18
CA HIS A 438 -2.66 -29.87 -14.15
C HIS A 438 -4.08 -30.24 -13.71
N ASP A 439 -4.24 -30.74 -12.49
CA ASP A 439 -5.49 -31.35 -12.02
C ASP A 439 -6.53 -30.33 -11.60
N GLN A 440 -6.10 -29.21 -11.00
CA GLN A 440 -7.02 -28.19 -10.44
C GLN A 440 -7.16 -26.97 -11.34
N LEU A 441 -6.09 -26.56 -12.02
CA LEU A 441 -6.10 -25.36 -12.88
C LEU A 441 -6.19 -25.69 -14.38
N GLY A 442 -6.21 -26.98 -14.75
CA GLY A 442 -6.40 -27.43 -16.13
C GLY A 442 -5.29 -27.01 -17.09
N MET A 443 -4.10 -26.69 -16.56
CA MET A 443 -2.98 -26.22 -17.37
C MET A 443 -2.10 -27.37 -17.84
N SER A 444 -1.75 -27.32 -19.13
CA SER A 444 -0.77 -28.25 -19.69
C SER A 444 0.66 -27.73 -19.46
N ILE A 445 1.60 -28.64 -19.22
CA ILE A 445 3.03 -28.29 -19.01
C ILE A 445 3.58 -27.49 -20.21
N THR A 446 3.04 -27.71 -21.41
CA THR A 446 3.45 -27.01 -22.64
C THR A 446 3.10 -25.51 -22.64
N ASP A 447 2.16 -25.08 -21.80
CA ASP A 447 1.76 -23.67 -21.69
C ASP A 447 2.63 -22.90 -20.68
N CYS A 448 3.32 -23.63 -19.80
CA CYS A 448 4.28 -23.06 -18.86
C CYS A 448 5.58 -22.80 -19.63
N GLY A 449 5.64 -21.68 -20.34
CA GLY A 449 6.88 -21.20 -20.92
C GLY A 449 7.94 -21.11 -19.82
N VAL A 450 8.77 -22.14 -19.70
CA VAL A 450 9.92 -22.16 -18.80
C VAL A 450 10.79 -21.01 -19.30
N GLY A 451 10.75 -19.89 -18.57
CA GLY A 451 11.64 -18.78 -18.85
C GLY A 451 13.05 -19.28 -18.59
N GLU A 452 13.80 -19.55 -19.67
CA GLU A 452 15.26 -19.75 -19.61
C GLU A 452 15.98 -18.51 -19.07
#